data_AF-A0A2H4XED4-F1
#
_entry.id   AF-A0A2H4XED4-F1
#
_cell.length_a   1.000
_cell.length_b   1.000
_cell.length_c   1.000
_cell.angle_alpha   90.00
_cell.angle_beta   90.00
_cell.angle_gamma   90.00
#
_symmetry.space_group_name_H-M   'P 1'
#
loop_
_entity.id
_entity.type
_entity.pdbx_description
1 polymer ?
#
loop_
_entity_poly.entity_id
_entity_poly.type
_entity_poly.pdbx_seq_one_letter_code
_entity_poly.pdbx_strand_id
1 'polypeptide(L)'
;PAFTQDTYTFVMFENVPSGYNVGTVTATTMDLNTNITYLITTGDQKGIFTIDKINGLIMTAGVVDREEQGSYHLKVVAAGGAVTGEAFVNITVKDLNDNAPQFLHAVESVNVVENWKAGHIIFHAKAVDPDEGVNGRIAYSLKQNPLGLFQVDEVSGAVSITGVLDVSAGSYQVEILASDMGVPQLSSSFILTVSVHDVNDNAPVFDQISYEVTLLESEPVNSRFFKVHASDKDSGANGEITYHITDGNVGDA
;
A
#
# COMPACT_ATOMS: atom_id res chain seq x y z
N PRO A 1 16.14 24.48 -44.75
CA PRO A 1 16.05 23.01 -44.55
C PRO A 1 14.60 22.63 -44.29
N ALA A 2 14.12 21.51 -44.84
CA ALA A 2 12.80 20.96 -44.57
C ALA A 2 12.95 19.52 -44.09
N PHE A 3 12.35 19.20 -42.95
CA PHE A 3 12.31 17.82 -42.46
C PHE A 3 11.48 16.93 -43.36
N THR A 4 11.79 15.64 -43.39
CA THR A 4 10.98 14.66 -44.13
C THR A 4 9.60 14.45 -43.50
N GLN A 5 9.45 14.79 -42.22
CA GLN A 5 8.20 14.72 -41.46
C GLN A 5 8.10 15.91 -40.50
N ASP A 6 6.88 16.42 -40.29
CA ASP A 6 6.63 17.45 -39.27
C ASP A 6 6.70 16.89 -37.84
N THR A 7 6.47 15.57 -37.70
CA THR A 7 6.53 14.86 -36.42
C THR A 7 7.09 13.46 -36.61
N TYR A 8 8.10 13.11 -35.81
CA TYR A 8 8.68 11.78 -35.72
C TYR A 8 8.22 11.10 -34.44
N THR A 9 8.03 9.78 -34.46
CA THR A 9 7.71 9.00 -33.27
C THR A 9 8.71 7.88 -33.09
N PHE A 10 9.28 7.78 -31.89
CA PHE A 10 10.18 6.70 -31.50
C PHE A 10 9.69 6.03 -30.22
N VAL A 11 10.08 4.77 -30.06
CA VAL A 11 9.76 3.97 -28.89
C VAL A 11 11.06 3.31 -28.43
N MET A 12 11.35 3.41 -27.15
CA MET A 12 12.51 2.81 -26.51
C MET A 12 12.12 2.27 -25.15
N PHE A 13 12.82 1.23 -24.67
CA PHE A 13 12.68 0.83 -23.27
C PHE A 13 13.42 1.81 -22.37
N GLU A 14 13.01 1.88 -21.11
CA GLU A 14 13.81 2.52 -20.07
C GLU A 14 15.07 1.72 -19.73
N ASN A 15 15.89 2.24 -18.81
CA ASN A 15 17.13 1.63 -18.35
C ASN A 15 18.16 1.35 -19.46
N VAL A 16 17.96 1.91 -20.65
CA VAL A 16 18.96 1.84 -21.72
C VAL A 16 20.21 2.63 -21.32
N PRO A 17 21.40 2.14 -21.70
CA PRO A 17 22.63 2.84 -21.39
C PRO A 17 22.71 4.19 -22.11
N SER A 18 23.58 5.08 -21.61
CA SER A 18 23.97 6.28 -22.34
C SER A 18 24.58 5.90 -23.69
N GLY A 19 24.22 6.66 -24.73
CA GLY A 19 24.60 6.41 -26.12
C GLY A 19 23.67 5.41 -26.83
N TYR A 20 22.52 5.06 -26.28
CA TYR A 20 21.53 4.24 -26.96
C TYR A 20 20.92 5.01 -28.13
N ASN A 21 20.85 4.37 -29.30
CA ASN A 21 20.30 4.97 -30.51
C ASN A 21 18.77 4.96 -30.47
N VAL A 22 18.16 6.13 -30.28
CA VAL A 22 16.69 6.27 -30.19
C VAL A 22 16.04 6.30 -31.57
N GLY A 23 16.66 7.03 -32.51
CA GLY A 23 16.11 7.25 -33.84
C GLY A 23 16.87 8.33 -34.59
N THR A 24 16.55 8.53 -35.86
CA THR A 24 17.22 9.54 -36.70
C THR A 24 16.18 10.43 -37.35
N VAL A 25 16.39 11.74 -37.28
CA VAL A 25 15.59 12.73 -38.03
C VAL A 25 16.39 13.20 -39.24
N THR A 26 15.69 13.57 -40.31
CA THR A 26 16.37 13.97 -41.55
C THR A 26 15.70 15.19 -42.14
N ALA A 27 16.51 16.19 -42.47
CA ALA A 27 16.10 17.35 -43.23
C ALA A 27 16.89 17.44 -44.54
N THR A 28 16.25 17.98 -45.57
CA THR A 28 16.85 18.24 -46.88
C THR A 28 16.77 19.72 -47.24
N THR A 29 17.68 20.19 -48.09
CA THR A 29 17.70 21.56 -48.62
C THR A 29 17.51 21.51 -50.14
N MET A 30 16.89 22.54 -50.72
CA MET A 30 16.66 22.59 -52.18
C MET A 30 17.94 22.94 -52.95
N ASP A 31 18.87 23.62 -52.29
CA ASP A 31 20.11 24.18 -52.81
C ASP A 31 21.32 23.22 -52.73
N LEU A 32 21.08 21.93 -52.46
CA LEU A 32 22.12 20.89 -52.30
C LEU A 32 23.19 21.22 -51.25
N ASN A 33 22.92 22.19 -50.36
CA ASN A 33 23.81 22.51 -49.26
C ASN A 33 23.80 21.35 -48.25
N THR A 34 24.92 20.63 -48.17
CA THR A 34 25.08 19.44 -47.33
C THR A 34 25.41 19.76 -45.87
N ASN A 35 25.68 21.03 -45.54
CA ASN A 35 26.05 21.44 -44.18
C ASN A 35 24.80 21.79 -43.37
N ILE A 36 23.91 20.81 -43.18
CA ILE A 36 22.78 20.93 -42.26
C ILE A 36 23.28 20.53 -40.87
N THR A 37 22.99 21.36 -39.87
CA THR A 37 23.25 21.03 -38.47
C THR A 37 21.95 20.82 -37.70
N TYR A 38 21.92 19.80 -36.84
CA TYR A 38 20.76 19.46 -36.03
C TYR A 38 20.95 19.89 -34.56
N LEU A 39 19.86 20.34 -33.93
CA LEU A 39 19.84 20.74 -32.52
C LEU A 39 18.49 20.44 -31.87
N ILE A 40 18.50 19.84 -30.69
CA ILE A 40 17.34 19.79 -29.79
C ILE A 40 17.23 21.14 -29.08
N THR A 41 16.09 21.81 -29.21
CA THR A 41 15.88 23.17 -28.68
C THR A 41 14.99 23.21 -27.45
N THR A 42 13.99 22.33 -27.36
CA THR A 42 13.09 22.21 -26.21
C THR A 42 12.63 20.77 -26.03
N GLY A 43 12.01 20.46 -24.89
CA GLY A 43 11.41 19.16 -24.60
C GLY A 43 12.31 18.21 -23.79
N ASP A 44 13.57 18.59 -23.58
CA ASP A 44 14.54 17.85 -22.77
C ASP A 44 15.21 18.79 -21.75
N GLN A 45 14.49 19.08 -20.67
CA GLN A 45 14.96 20.04 -19.65
C GLN A 45 16.13 19.49 -18.81
N LYS A 46 16.23 18.16 -18.72
CA LYS A 46 17.24 17.44 -17.94
C LYS A 46 18.47 17.04 -18.76
N GLY A 47 18.44 17.22 -20.08
CA GLY A 47 19.55 16.88 -20.97
C GLY A 47 19.74 15.37 -21.12
N ILE A 48 18.65 14.61 -21.09
CA ILE A 48 18.63 13.14 -21.19
C ILE A 48 18.84 12.67 -22.64
N PHE A 49 18.64 13.54 -23.63
CA PHE A 49 18.84 13.25 -25.04
C PHE A 49 19.89 14.17 -25.66
N THR A 50 20.64 13.60 -26.60
CA THR A 50 21.56 14.33 -27.46
C THR A 50 21.23 14.03 -28.91
N ILE A 51 21.58 14.96 -29.81
CA ILE A 51 21.45 14.78 -31.25
C ILE A 51 22.80 14.98 -31.91
N ASP A 52 23.21 14.03 -32.74
CA ASP A 52 24.38 14.19 -33.59
C ASP A 52 24.12 15.30 -34.60
N LYS A 53 24.99 16.31 -34.55
CA LYS A 53 24.83 17.55 -35.32
C LYS A 53 24.91 17.32 -36.83
N ILE A 54 25.50 16.24 -37.30
CA ILE A 54 25.77 16.00 -38.73
C ILE A 54 24.72 15.08 -39.32
N ASN A 55 24.42 13.96 -38.66
CA ASN A 55 23.56 12.92 -39.21
C ASN A 55 22.14 12.90 -38.62
N GLY A 56 21.85 13.71 -37.60
CA GLY A 56 20.52 13.81 -36.99
C GLY A 56 20.13 12.61 -36.11
N LEU A 57 21.09 11.75 -35.75
CA LEU A 57 20.88 10.63 -34.83
C LEU A 57 20.64 11.14 -33.41
N ILE A 58 19.49 10.79 -32.85
CA ILE A 58 19.14 11.05 -31.46
C ILE A 58 19.63 9.88 -30.62
N MET A 59 20.39 10.18 -29.58
CA MET A 59 20.92 9.22 -28.62
C MET A 59 20.56 9.63 -27.20
N THR A 60 20.53 8.67 -26.28
CA THR A 60 20.46 8.97 -24.85
C THR A 60 21.80 9.55 -24.37
N ALA A 61 21.74 10.55 -23.49
CA ALA A 61 22.89 11.11 -22.78
C ALA A 61 22.98 10.57 -21.34
N GLY A 62 21.85 10.21 -20.74
CA GLY A 62 21.74 9.58 -19.42
C GLY A 62 20.88 8.31 -19.45
N VAL A 63 20.67 7.73 -18.27
CA VAL A 63 19.70 6.63 -18.09
C VAL A 63 18.31 7.23 -18.09
N VAL A 64 17.40 6.63 -18.86
CA VAL A 64 15.99 7.01 -18.89
C VAL A 64 15.24 6.15 -17.91
N ASP A 65 14.45 6.79 -17.05
CA ASP A 65 13.57 6.20 -16.03
C ASP A 65 12.13 6.61 -16.40
N ARG A 66 11.24 5.62 -16.57
CA ARG A 66 9.86 5.84 -17.01
C ARG A 66 8.99 6.34 -15.86
N GLU A 67 9.22 5.89 -14.63
CA GLU A 67 8.53 6.36 -13.42
C GLU A 67 8.80 7.85 -13.18
N GLU A 68 9.97 8.34 -13.60
CA GLU A 68 10.26 9.77 -13.60
C GLU A 68 9.59 10.51 -14.78
N GLN A 69 9.71 9.99 -16.01
CA GLN A 69 9.05 10.58 -17.19
C GLN A 69 8.87 9.57 -18.33
N GLY A 70 7.64 9.06 -18.50
CA GLY A 70 7.30 8.07 -19.54
C GLY A 70 7.19 8.58 -20.99
N SER A 71 7.26 9.89 -21.23
CA SER A 71 7.28 10.41 -22.61
C SER A 71 7.97 11.76 -22.76
N TYR A 72 8.58 11.97 -23.92
CA TYR A 72 9.29 13.21 -24.26
C TYR A 72 8.78 13.79 -25.57
N HIS A 73 8.59 15.10 -25.59
CA HIS A 73 8.11 15.85 -26.75
C HIS A 73 9.18 16.89 -27.13
N LEU A 74 10.15 16.46 -27.95
CA LEU A 74 11.29 17.27 -28.33
C LEU A 74 10.96 18.16 -29.52
N LYS A 75 11.50 19.38 -29.51
CA LYS A 75 11.54 20.25 -30.70
C LYS A 75 12.95 20.25 -31.28
N VAL A 76 13.09 19.77 -32.51
CA VAL A 76 14.37 19.70 -33.20
C VAL A 76 14.41 20.74 -34.32
N VAL A 77 15.53 21.43 -34.43
CA VAL A 77 15.80 22.42 -35.47
C VAL A 77 16.93 21.93 -36.36
N ALA A 78 16.73 22.02 -37.67
CA ALA A 78 17.75 21.82 -38.68
C ALA A 78 18.16 23.17 -39.27
N ALA A 79 19.44 23.55 -39.14
CA ALA A 79 19.98 24.81 -39.64
C ALA A 79 20.89 24.57 -40.85
N GLY A 80 20.62 25.26 -41.96
CA GLY A 80 21.44 25.23 -43.18
C GLY A 80 22.01 26.62 -43.46
N GLY A 81 22.83 27.14 -42.55
CA GLY A 81 23.25 28.54 -42.53
C GLY A 81 22.23 29.43 -41.79
N ALA A 82 21.74 30.49 -42.44
CA ALA A 82 20.76 31.42 -41.85
C ALA A 82 19.31 30.92 -41.89
N VAL A 83 19.04 29.84 -42.63
CA VAL A 83 17.69 29.28 -42.79
C VAL A 83 17.54 28.06 -41.88
N THR A 84 16.46 28.04 -41.10
CA THR A 84 16.09 26.94 -40.21
C THR A 84 14.84 26.22 -40.69
N GLY A 85 14.75 24.93 -40.37
CA GLY A 85 13.50 24.16 -40.38
C GLY A 85 13.29 23.55 -39.00
N GLU A 86 12.05 23.25 -38.66
CA GLU A 86 11.69 22.70 -37.34
C GLU A 86 10.84 21.44 -37.52
N ALA A 87 10.99 20.48 -36.60
CA ALA A 87 10.14 19.31 -36.48
C ALA A 87 10.00 18.89 -35.01
N PHE A 88 8.96 18.12 -34.73
CA PHE A 88 8.72 17.55 -33.40
C PHE A 88 9.13 16.07 -33.35
N VAL A 89 9.60 15.62 -32.19
CA VAL A 89 9.95 14.22 -31.96
C VAL A 89 9.26 13.76 -30.67
N ASN A 90 8.36 12.79 -30.81
CA ASN A 90 7.67 12.16 -29.70
C ASN A 90 8.37 10.84 -29.36
N ILE A 91 8.92 10.74 -28.16
CA ILE A 91 9.58 9.53 -27.68
C ILE A 91 8.69 8.94 -26.59
N THR A 92 8.22 7.72 -26.79
CA THR A 92 7.51 6.94 -25.76
C THR A 92 8.49 5.98 -25.10
N VAL A 93 8.57 6.04 -23.78
CA VAL A 93 9.38 5.12 -22.99
C VAL A 93 8.51 3.91 -22.64
N LYS A 94 9.02 2.72 -22.92
CA LYS A 94 8.40 1.44 -22.59
C LYS A 94 8.91 0.97 -21.23
N ASP A 95 7.92 0.63 -20.41
CA ASP A 95 8.06 0.12 -19.06
C ASP A 95 8.83 -1.21 -19.01
N LEU A 96 9.68 -1.35 -18.00
CA LEU A 96 10.27 -2.59 -17.55
C LEU A 96 9.87 -2.82 -16.09
N ASN A 97 9.72 -4.08 -15.68
CA ASN A 97 9.42 -4.40 -14.28
C ASN A 97 10.69 -4.29 -13.43
N ASP A 98 10.97 -3.09 -12.93
CA ASP A 98 12.17 -2.79 -12.14
C ASP A 98 11.86 -2.21 -10.75
N ASN A 99 10.59 -1.94 -10.45
CA ASN A 99 10.12 -1.65 -9.11
C ASN A 99 9.37 -2.84 -8.52
N ALA A 100 9.59 -3.09 -7.23
CA ALA A 100 8.82 -4.09 -6.50
C ALA A 100 7.64 -3.40 -5.79
N PRO A 101 6.53 -4.12 -5.56
CA PRO A 101 5.43 -3.58 -4.77
C PRO A 101 5.93 -3.12 -3.41
N GLN A 102 5.52 -1.96 -2.93
CA GLN A 102 5.99 -1.38 -1.67
C GLN A 102 4.86 -1.13 -0.68
N PHE A 103 4.97 -1.72 0.51
CA PHE A 103 4.13 -1.38 1.66
C PHE A 103 4.60 -0.08 2.33
N LEU A 104 3.67 0.71 2.85
CA LEU A 104 3.99 1.94 3.59
C LEU A 104 4.76 1.65 4.89
N HIS A 105 4.43 0.53 5.54
CA HIS A 105 5.04 0.05 6.77
C HIS A 105 5.44 -1.41 6.60
N ALA A 106 6.53 -1.85 7.23
CA ALA A 106 6.99 -3.24 7.18
C ALA A 106 6.28 -4.15 8.20
N VAL A 107 5.71 -3.55 9.26
CA VAL A 107 5.04 -4.21 10.37
C VAL A 107 3.85 -3.37 10.81
N GLU A 108 2.76 -4.02 11.18
CA GLU A 108 1.61 -3.38 11.83
C GLU A 108 0.94 -4.37 12.79
N SER A 109 0.07 -3.86 13.67
CA SER A 109 -0.72 -4.69 14.56
C SER A 109 -2.19 -4.33 14.52
N VAL A 110 -3.04 -5.34 14.70
CA VAL A 110 -4.48 -5.19 14.83
C VAL A 110 -4.97 -5.95 16.04
N ASN A 111 -5.94 -5.36 16.75
CA ASN A 111 -6.63 -6.02 17.84
C ASN A 111 -7.89 -6.69 17.31
N VAL A 112 -8.05 -7.97 17.63
CA VAL A 112 -9.22 -8.78 17.30
C VAL A 112 -9.76 -9.39 18.58
N VAL A 113 -11.02 -9.81 18.57
CA VAL A 113 -11.62 -10.53 19.70
C VAL A 113 -11.98 -11.94 19.29
N GLU A 114 -11.94 -12.88 20.25
CA GLU A 114 -12.09 -14.31 19.95
C GLU A 114 -13.46 -14.71 19.37
N ASN A 115 -14.51 -13.94 19.67
CA ASN A 115 -15.87 -14.25 19.23
C ASN A 115 -16.17 -13.79 17.78
N TRP A 116 -15.20 -13.17 17.09
CA TRP A 116 -15.34 -12.82 15.69
C TRP A 116 -15.43 -14.06 14.81
N LYS A 117 -16.47 -14.09 13.98
CA LYS A 117 -16.76 -15.24 13.11
C LYS A 117 -15.84 -15.26 11.89
N ALA A 118 -15.69 -16.44 11.30
CA ALA A 118 -15.07 -16.58 9.99
C ALA A 118 -15.71 -15.62 8.96
N GLY A 119 -14.88 -15.00 8.13
CA GLY A 119 -15.24 -13.97 7.18
C GLY A 119 -15.12 -12.53 7.69
N HIS A 120 -14.86 -12.31 8.99
CA HIS A 120 -14.60 -10.97 9.50
C HIS A 120 -13.29 -10.43 8.93
N ILE A 121 -13.34 -9.26 8.28
CA ILE A 121 -12.17 -8.57 7.75
C ILE A 121 -11.51 -7.83 8.90
N ILE A 122 -10.22 -8.09 9.11
CA ILE A 122 -9.44 -7.53 10.22
C ILE A 122 -8.41 -6.52 9.74
N PHE A 123 -8.02 -6.58 8.47
CA PHE A 123 -6.98 -5.70 7.93
C PHE A 123 -7.11 -5.55 6.42
N HIS A 124 -6.63 -4.44 5.86
CA HIS A 124 -6.50 -4.25 4.42
C HIS A 124 -5.03 -4.00 4.08
N ALA A 125 -4.38 -5.00 3.52
CA ALA A 125 -3.03 -4.88 3.01
C ALA A 125 -3.03 -3.91 1.82
N LYS A 126 -2.10 -2.96 1.84
CA LYS A 126 -1.94 -1.99 0.76
C LYS A 126 -0.47 -1.77 0.44
N ALA A 127 -0.07 -2.31 -0.70
CA ALA A 127 1.18 -1.99 -1.37
C ALA A 127 0.89 -1.08 -2.58
N VAL A 128 1.93 -0.38 -3.05
CA VAL A 128 1.91 0.44 -4.27
C VAL A 128 3.09 0.04 -5.12
N ASP A 129 2.87 -0.05 -6.42
CA ASP A 129 3.88 -0.35 -7.42
C ASP A 129 3.77 0.72 -8.52
N PRO A 130 4.86 1.45 -8.82
CA PRO A 130 4.81 2.56 -9.77
C PRO A 130 4.84 2.11 -11.24
N ASP A 131 5.14 0.84 -11.53
CA ASP A 131 5.31 0.33 -12.89
C ASP A 131 3.99 0.30 -13.68
N GLU A 132 4.07 0.24 -15.01
CA GLU A 132 2.90 0.31 -15.88
C GLU A 132 2.18 -1.04 -16.05
N GLY A 133 0.85 -1.02 -15.98
CA GLY A 133 0.04 -2.13 -16.46
C GLY A 133 0.16 -3.39 -15.61
N VAL A 134 0.74 -4.46 -16.16
CA VAL A 134 0.93 -5.74 -15.42
C VAL A 134 2.14 -5.71 -14.49
N ASN A 135 3.13 -4.87 -14.80
CA ASN A 135 4.32 -4.68 -13.98
C ASN A 135 3.93 -3.96 -12.67
N GLY A 136 3.02 -2.99 -12.70
CA GLY A 136 2.47 -2.41 -11.48
C GLY A 136 1.26 -3.14 -10.86
N ARG A 137 0.84 -4.29 -11.40
CA ARG A 137 -0.38 -4.99 -10.94
C ARG A 137 -0.06 -5.91 -9.76
N ILE A 138 -0.55 -5.52 -8.59
CA ILE A 138 -0.28 -6.24 -7.34
C ILE A 138 -1.28 -7.39 -7.12
N ALA A 139 -0.75 -8.53 -6.69
CA ALA A 139 -1.47 -9.67 -6.15
C ALA A 139 -0.99 -9.97 -4.72
N TYR A 140 -1.94 -10.11 -3.78
CA TYR A 140 -1.65 -10.41 -2.38
C TYR A 140 -1.75 -11.90 -2.09
N SER A 141 -0.86 -12.40 -1.23
CA SER A 141 -0.88 -13.78 -0.75
C SER A 141 -0.35 -13.88 0.69
N LEU A 142 -0.58 -15.02 1.35
CA LEU A 142 -0.02 -15.28 2.69
C LEU A 142 1.17 -16.21 2.58
N LYS A 143 2.34 -15.72 2.98
CA LYS A 143 3.56 -16.53 3.07
C LYS A 143 3.65 -17.28 4.40
N GLN A 144 3.26 -16.62 5.49
CA GLN A 144 3.12 -17.24 6.80
C GLN A 144 1.68 -17.08 7.29
N ASN A 145 1.01 -18.20 7.52
CA ASN A 145 -0.37 -18.26 7.99
C ASN A 145 -0.49 -19.26 9.15
N PRO A 146 -0.28 -18.82 10.40
CA PRO A 146 -0.35 -19.70 11.56
C PRO A 146 -1.68 -20.45 11.61
N LEU A 147 -1.59 -21.79 11.65
CA LEU A 147 -2.73 -22.70 11.75
C LEU A 147 -3.79 -22.56 10.63
N GLY A 148 -3.51 -21.80 9.56
CA GLY A 148 -4.47 -21.56 8.49
C GLY A 148 -5.66 -20.69 8.89
N LEU A 149 -5.53 -19.87 9.96
CA LEU A 149 -6.63 -19.09 10.56
C LEU A 149 -6.96 -17.80 9.82
N PHE A 150 -6.19 -17.45 8.79
CA PHE A 150 -6.37 -16.23 8.01
C PHE A 150 -6.45 -16.54 6.52
N GLN A 151 -7.09 -15.64 5.77
CA GLN A 151 -7.02 -15.60 4.32
C GLN A 151 -6.85 -14.15 3.89
N VAL A 152 -6.28 -13.94 2.70
CA VAL A 152 -6.19 -12.63 2.05
C VAL A 152 -6.85 -12.71 0.69
N ASP A 153 -7.64 -11.71 0.35
CA ASP A 153 -8.15 -11.54 -1.01
C ASP A 153 -7.03 -11.02 -1.92
N GLU A 154 -6.81 -11.71 -3.03
CA GLU A 154 -5.68 -11.47 -3.94
C GLU A 154 -5.66 -10.06 -4.53
N VAL A 155 -6.83 -9.44 -4.74
CA VAL A 155 -6.96 -8.16 -5.46
C VAL A 155 -7.16 -7.00 -4.49
N SER A 156 -8.07 -7.14 -3.52
CA SER A 156 -8.40 -6.08 -2.58
C SER A 156 -7.44 -5.99 -1.40
N GLY A 157 -6.64 -7.04 -1.14
CA GLY A 157 -5.77 -7.12 0.03
C GLY A 157 -6.52 -7.28 1.35
N ALA A 158 -7.83 -7.55 1.32
CA ALA A 158 -8.64 -7.74 2.53
C ALA A 158 -8.22 -9.04 3.24
N VAL A 159 -7.74 -8.92 4.46
CA VAL A 159 -7.37 -10.04 5.32
C VAL A 159 -8.54 -10.35 6.24
N SER A 160 -8.98 -11.60 6.25
CA SER A 160 -10.10 -12.05 7.08
C SER A 160 -9.79 -13.32 7.85
N ILE A 161 -10.50 -13.50 8.97
CA ILE A 161 -10.43 -14.70 9.80
C ILE A 161 -11.14 -15.86 9.09
N THR A 162 -10.57 -17.06 9.11
CA THR A 162 -11.18 -18.29 8.58
C THR A 162 -11.51 -19.32 9.67
N GLY A 163 -10.82 -19.27 10.80
CA GLY A 163 -10.98 -20.21 11.92
C GLY A 163 -11.30 -19.53 13.24
N VAL A 164 -11.27 -20.30 14.33
CA VAL A 164 -11.48 -19.79 15.69
C VAL A 164 -10.16 -19.29 16.24
N LEU A 165 -10.15 -18.07 16.78
CA LEU A 165 -8.98 -17.49 17.43
C LEU A 165 -8.87 -17.98 18.87
N ASP A 166 -7.65 -18.24 19.32
CA ASP A 166 -7.35 -18.70 20.68
C ASP A 166 -6.76 -17.54 21.50
N VAL A 167 -7.47 -17.09 22.53
CA VAL A 167 -7.02 -16.04 23.44
C VAL A 167 -5.71 -16.42 24.13
N SER A 168 -5.50 -17.71 24.44
CA SER A 168 -4.29 -18.18 25.12
C SER A 168 -3.02 -18.09 24.27
N ALA A 169 -3.18 -18.00 22.93
CA ALA A 169 -2.07 -17.75 22.02
C ALA A 169 -1.57 -16.29 22.11
N GLY A 170 -2.41 -15.36 22.57
CA GLY A 170 -2.11 -13.93 22.74
C GLY A 170 -1.98 -13.15 21.42
N SER A 171 -1.18 -13.63 20.47
CA SER A 171 -1.06 -13.03 19.15
C SER A 171 -0.65 -14.02 18.06
N TYR A 172 -1.05 -13.72 16.83
CA TYR A 172 -0.61 -14.42 15.62
C TYR A 172 0.21 -13.49 14.73
N GLN A 173 1.32 -14.00 14.18
CA GLN A 173 2.11 -13.29 13.17
C GLN A 173 1.80 -13.83 11.78
N VAL A 174 1.18 -12.99 10.97
CA VAL A 174 0.82 -13.28 9.58
C VAL A 174 1.78 -12.53 8.66
N GLU A 175 2.49 -13.25 7.79
CA GLU A 175 3.35 -12.63 6.76
C GLU A 175 2.58 -12.56 5.45
N ILE A 176 2.26 -11.33 5.03
CA ILE A 176 1.56 -11.02 3.80
C ILE A 176 2.60 -10.67 2.74
N LEU A 177 2.46 -11.24 1.56
CA LEU A 177 3.31 -10.98 0.39
C LEU A 177 2.50 -10.19 -0.63
N ALA A 178 3.07 -9.10 -1.15
CA ALA A 178 2.59 -8.41 -2.34
C ALA A 178 3.56 -8.71 -3.48
N SER A 179 3.06 -9.25 -4.58
CA SER A 179 3.85 -9.53 -5.79
C SER A 179 3.23 -8.83 -6.98
N ASP A 180 4.06 -8.31 -7.87
CA ASP A 180 3.59 -7.82 -9.16
C ASP A 180 3.23 -8.97 -10.12
N MET A 181 2.81 -8.65 -11.34
CA MET A 181 2.64 -9.62 -12.43
C MET A 181 3.64 -9.40 -13.58
N GLY A 182 4.77 -8.75 -13.30
CA GLY A 182 5.83 -8.48 -14.26
C GLY A 182 6.79 -9.66 -14.46
N VAL A 183 7.76 -9.47 -15.35
CA VAL A 183 8.81 -10.47 -15.65
C VAL A 183 10.19 -9.79 -15.64
N PRO A 184 11.09 -10.14 -14.70
CA PRO A 184 10.89 -11.06 -13.59
C PRO A 184 9.86 -10.52 -12.58
N GLN A 185 9.13 -11.42 -11.91
CA GLN A 185 8.21 -11.02 -10.86
C GLN A 185 8.98 -10.50 -9.64
N LEU A 186 8.62 -9.32 -9.15
CA LEU A 186 9.17 -8.73 -7.93
C LEU A 186 8.10 -8.77 -6.83
N SER A 187 8.56 -8.72 -5.58
CA SER A 187 7.69 -8.85 -4.41
C SER A 187 8.27 -8.20 -3.16
N SER A 188 7.40 -7.87 -2.22
CA SER A 188 7.76 -7.46 -0.87
C SER A 188 6.86 -8.13 0.16
N SER A 189 7.33 -8.19 1.41
CA SER A 189 6.57 -8.76 2.52
C SER A 189 6.29 -7.75 3.63
N PHE A 190 5.20 -8.03 4.34
CA PHE A 190 4.68 -7.24 5.45
C PHE A 190 4.23 -8.18 6.56
N ILE A 191 4.57 -7.86 7.81
CA ILE A 191 4.19 -8.68 8.97
C ILE A 191 3.04 -8.01 9.72
N LEU A 192 1.88 -8.66 9.74
CA LEU A 192 0.73 -8.29 10.54
C LEU A 192 0.73 -9.07 11.86
N THR A 193 0.76 -8.36 12.98
CA THR A 193 0.59 -8.93 14.32
C THR A 193 -0.87 -8.81 14.74
N VAL A 194 -1.57 -9.94 14.78
CA VAL A 194 -2.97 -10.02 15.18
C VAL A 194 -3.04 -10.34 16.67
N SER A 195 -3.32 -9.34 17.51
CA SER A 195 -3.46 -9.49 18.96
C SER A 195 -4.89 -9.87 19.32
N VAL A 196 -5.05 -11.01 19.99
CA VAL A 196 -6.37 -11.55 20.37
C VAL A 196 -6.71 -11.09 21.78
N HIS A 197 -7.86 -10.45 21.93
CA HIS A 197 -8.40 -10.02 23.22
C HIS A 197 -9.63 -10.86 23.58
N ASP A 198 -9.77 -11.08 24.88
CA ASP A 198 -10.97 -11.64 25.50
C ASP A 198 -12.14 -10.63 25.45
N VAL A 199 -13.37 -11.12 25.40
CA VAL A 199 -14.57 -10.27 25.40
C VAL A 199 -15.24 -10.37 26.76
N ASN A 200 -15.53 -9.21 27.38
CA ASN A 200 -16.49 -9.13 28.47
C ASN A 200 -17.91 -9.15 27.88
N ASP A 201 -18.46 -10.34 27.65
CA ASP A 201 -19.77 -10.51 27.02
C ASP A 201 -20.86 -11.00 27.98
N ASN A 202 -20.52 -11.19 29.26
CA ASN A 202 -21.47 -11.50 30.31
C ASN A 202 -21.55 -10.35 31.31
N ALA A 203 -22.77 -10.02 31.73
CA ALA A 203 -22.98 -9.06 32.81
C ALA A 203 -23.04 -9.81 34.15
N PRO A 204 -22.62 -9.20 35.27
CA PRO A 204 -22.78 -9.81 36.58
C PRO A 204 -24.25 -10.03 36.90
N VAL A 205 -24.60 -11.22 37.35
CA VAL A 205 -25.98 -11.61 37.71
C VAL A 205 -26.05 -11.97 39.20
N PHE A 206 -26.98 -11.35 39.93
CA PHE A 206 -27.28 -11.74 41.30
C PHE A 206 -27.85 -13.15 41.38
N ASP A 207 -27.49 -13.90 42.41
CA ASP A 207 -27.99 -15.26 42.64
C ASP A 207 -29.48 -15.30 43.04
N GLN A 208 -30.05 -14.15 43.41
CA GLN A 208 -31.46 -13.98 43.75
C GLN A 208 -32.06 -12.75 43.05
N ILE A 209 -33.36 -12.83 42.76
CA ILE A 209 -34.13 -11.73 42.15
C ILE A 209 -34.41 -10.62 43.18
N SER A 210 -34.47 -10.98 44.46
CA SER A 210 -34.68 -10.07 45.59
C SER A 210 -34.05 -10.64 46.84
N TYR A 211 -33.50 -9.78 47.69
CA TYR A 211 -32.94 -10.15 48.99
C TYR A 211 -33.77 -9.52 50.10
N GLU A 212 -34.26 -10.33 51.05
CA GLU A 212 -34.99 -9.88 52.23
C GLU A 212 -34.26 -10.33 53.50
N VAL A 213 -34.08 -9.40 54.43
CA VAL A 213 -33.37 -9.63 55.70
C VAL A 213 -34.13 -8.97 56.83
N THR A 214 -34.34 -9.70 57.93
CA THR A 214 -34.87 -9.15 59.18
C THR A 214 -33.73 -8.98 60.17
N LEU A 215 -33.63 -7.78 60.76
CA LEU A 215 -32.61 -7.45 61.75
C LEU A 215 -33.27 -7.10 63.08
N LEU A 216 -32.62 -7.46 64.18
CA LEU A 216 -33.03 -7.00 65.50
C LEU A 216 -32.60 -5.55 65.68
N GLU A 217 -33.42 -4.75 66.35
CA GLU A 217 -33.07 -3.36 66.68
C GLU A 217 -31.83 -3.26 67.58
N SER A 218 -31.54 -4.32 68.34
CA SER A 218 -30.38 -4.42 69.22
C SER A 218 -29.10 -4.86 68.50
N GLU A 219 -29.14 -4.99 67.17
CA GLU A 219 -28.00 -5.43 66.39
C GLU A 219 -26.85 -4.39 66.45
N PRO A 220 -25.62 -4.78 66.84
CA PRO A 220 -24.52 -3.84 67.01
C PRO A 220 -24.11 -3.13 65.72
N VAL A 221 -23.60 -1.90 65.85
CA VAL A 221 -22.98 -1.16 64.73
C VAL A 221 -21.79 -1.96 64.17
N ASN A 222 -21.65 -1.96 62.84
CA ASN A 222 -20.67 -2.74 62.09
C ASN A 222 -20.84 -4.27 62.16
N SER A 223 -22.00 -4.77 62.62
CA SER A 223 -22.28 -6.19 62.47
C SER A 223 -22.40 -6.57 60.98
N ARG A 224 -21.91 -7.77 60.66
CA ARG A 224 -22.03 -8.34 59.31
C ARG A 224 -23.28 -9.19 59.28
N PHE A 225 -24.39 -8.57 58.89
CA PHE A 225 -25.70 -9.20 58.98
C PHE A 225 -26.18 -9.84 57.68
N PHE A 226 -25.63 -9.44 56.54
CA PHE A 226 -26.01 -9.99 55.24
C PHE A 226 -24.91 -9.85 54.19
N LYS A 227 -24.94 -10.74 53.19
CA LYS A 227 -24.05 -10.71 52.04
C LYS A 227 -24.86 -11.01 50.78
N VAL A 228 -24.88 -10.06 49.85
CA VAL A 228 -25.34 -10.31 48.47
C VAL A 228 -24.26 -11.02 47.67
N HIS A 229 -24.67 -11.81 46.68
CA HIS A 229 -23.76 -12.50 45.80
C HIS A 229 -24.21 -12.36 44.35
N ALA A 230 -23.35 -11.79 43.53
CA ALA A 230 -23.45 -11.87 42.08
C ALA A 230 -22.32 -12.74 41.53
N SER A 231 -22.59 -13.38 40.39
CA SER A 231 -21.61 -14.12 39.61
C SER A 231 -21.59 -13.58 38.19
N ASP A 232 -20.40 -13.57 37.60
CA ASP A 232 -20.16 -13.27 36.20
C ASP A 232 -19.58 -14.54 35.57
N LYS A 233 -19.93 -14.80 34.32
CA LYS A 233 -19.44 -15.96 33.57
C LYS A 233 -18.09 -15.68 32.91
N ASP A 234 -17.70 -14.42 32.79
CA ASP A 234 -16.41 -14.03 32.23
C ASP A 234 -15.26 -14.38 33.19
N SER A 235 -14.07 -14.59 32.62
CA SER A 235 -12.88 -14.98 33.39
C SER A 235 -11.94 -13.80 33.64
N GLY A 236 -11.08 -13.91 34.66
CA GLY A 236 -10.06 -12.90 34.95
C GLY A 236 -10.65 -11.54 35.32
N ALA A 237 -10.10 -10.46 34.76
CA ALA A 237 -10.56 -9.10 35.01
C ALA A 237 -11.97 -8.83 34.45
N ASN A 238 -12.39 -9.55 33.42
CA ASN A 238 -13.72 -9.38 32.82
C ASN A 238 -14.83 -9.90 33.75
N GLY A 239 -14.54 -10.88 34.61
CA GLY A 239 -15.46 -11.39 35.63
C GLY A 239 -15.31 -10.77 37.03
N GLU A 240 -14.54 -9.70 37.19
CA GLU A 240 -14.34 -9.06 38.49
C GLU A 240 -15.55 -8.19 38.88
N ILE A 241 -16.17 -8.51 40.02
CA ILE A 241 -17.42 -7.86 40.47
C ILE A 241 -17.15 -6.89 41.61
N THR A 242 -17.65 -5.66 41.46
CA THR A 242 -17.66 -4.64 42.52
C THR A 242 -19.10 -4.28 42.90
N TYR A 243 -19.34 -4.07 44.20
CA TYR A 243 -20.67 -3.79 44.74
C TYR A 243 -20.75 -2.35 45.26
N HIS A 244 -21.87 -1.69 45.00
CA HIS A 244 -22.14 -0.34 45.48
C HIS A 244 -23.63 -0.19 45.80
N ILE A 245 -23.94 0.54 46.87
CA ILE A 245 -25.33 0.89 47.23
C ILE A 245 -25.69 2.15 46.45
N THR A 246 -26.76 2.08 45.66
CA THR A 246 -27.18 3.18 44.79
C THR A 246 -28.25 4.07 45.41
N ASP A 247 -29.08 3.55 46.31
CA ASP A 247 -30.20 4.27 46.92
C ASP A 247 -30.64 3.62 48.25
N GLY A 248 -31.55 4.27 48.98
CA GLY A 248 -32.20 3.72 50.19
C GLY A 248 -31.34 3.72 51.47
N ASN A 249 -30.06 4.12 51.35
CA ASN A 249 -29.14 4.31 52.47
C ASN A 249 -28.97 5.80 52.81
N VAL A 250 -30.09 6.53 52.81
CA VAL A 250 -30.15 7.93 53.27
C VAL A 250 -30.34 7.92 54.78
N GLY A 251 -29.25 8.08 55.51
CA GLY A 251 -29.34 8.29 56.96
C GLY A 251 -30.01 9.63 57.25
N ASP A 252 -31.00 9.63 58.15
CA ASP A 252 -31.30 10.84 58.92
C ASP A 252 -30.09 11.08 59.84
N ALA A 253 -29.30 12.10 59.50
CA ALA A 253 -28.22 12.60 60.34
C ALA A 253 -28.77 13.33 61.59
#